data_AF-A0A955GU56-F1
#
_entry.id   AF-A0A955GU56-F1
#
_cell.length_a   1.000
_cell.length_b   1.000
_cell.length_c   1.000
_cell.angle_alpha   90.00
_cell.angle_beta   90.00
_cell.angle_gamma   90.00
#
_symmetry.space_group_name_H-M   'P 1'
#
loop_
_entity.id
_entity.type
_entity.pdbx_description
1 polymer ?
#
loop_
_entity_poly.entity_id
_entity_poly.type
_entity_poly.pdbx_seq_one_letter_code
_entity_poly.pdbx_strand_id
1 'polypeptide(L)'
;MNKKLLIAIGAFVFIIVISFSLIKDQTEVSPVIQTDISPGTDIDERASEIVGYVSNAKNLAYTIEGQQLQLQNGYAESAVAPDSAIKIITRYFGNELLTDLDGDGDDDVALIITQESGGTGTFYYAAAALQTPEGYVGSDAYYLGDRIAPQPTTASPNSAQPQVVVFNFADRAPGEPMTTPPSIGKSVYLEINPQTNTWVVVE
;
A
#
# COMPACT_ATOMS: atom_id res chain seq x y z
N MET A 1 -40.71 -46.06 41.39
CA MET A 1 -40.55 -44.66 41.87
C MET A 1 -39.45 -44.04 41.02
N ASN A 2 -39.61 -43.08 40.10
CA ASN A 2 -40.75 -42.24 39.69
C ASN A 2 -40.76 -42.05 38.17
N LYS A 3 -41.90 -42.32 37.54
CA LYS A 3 -42.19 -42.11 36.10
C LYS A 3 -42.56 -40.64 35.80
N LYS A 4 -41.79 -39.68 36.32
CA LYS A 4 -42.04 -38.24 36.11
C LYS A 4 -40.75 -37.46 35.80
N LEU A 5 -40.05 -37.87 34.75
CA LEU A 5 -39.09 -36.99 34.07
C LEU A 5 -38.81 -37.51 32.65
N LEU A 6 -39.84 -37.53 31.79
CA LEU A 6 -39.76 -38.09 30.44
C LEU A 6 -40.20 -37.12 29.33
N ILE A 7 -40.18 -35.80 29.55
CA ILE A 7 -40.54 -34.84 28.50
C ILE A 7 -39.62 -33.63 28.61
N ALA A 8 -38.46 -33.66 27.93
CA ALA A 8 -37.70 -32.46 27.55
C ALA A 8 -36.52 -32.73 26.58
N ILE A 9 -36.41 -33.88 25.93
CA ILE A 9 -35.33 -34.13 24.95
C ILE A 9 -35.94 -34.85 23.75
N GLY A 10 -36.75 -34.13 23.00
CA GLY A 10 -37.51 -34.69 21.88
C GLY A 10 -38.08 -33.61 20.97
N ALA A 11 -37.30 -32.55 20.70
CA ALA A 11 -37.61 -31.51 19.72
C ALA A 11 -36.36 -30.71 19.35
N PHE A 12 -35.27 -31.36 18.94
CA PHE A 12 -34.14 -30.66 18.29
C PHE A 12 -33.31 -31.59 17.40
N VAL A 13 -33.97 -32.54 16.74
CA VAL A 13 -33.34 -33.40 15.73
C VAL A 13 -34.29 -33.48 14.55
N PHE A 14 -34.42 -32.38 13.84
CA PHE A 14 -34.91 -32.28 12.46
C PHE A 14 -34.66 -30.82 12.03
N ILE A 15 -34.25 -30.60 10.79
CA ILE A 15 -33.71 -29.34 10.21
C ILE A 15 -32.18 -29.21 10.32
N ILE A 16 -31.41 -30.25 9.96
CA ILE A 16 -30.11 -30.03 9.27
C ILE A 16 -29.89 -31.18 8.29
N VAL A 17 -30.76 -31.34 7.29
CA VAL A 17 -30.37 -31.84 5.96
C VAL A 17 -31.48 -31.41 5.01
N ILE A 18 -31.17 -30.51 4.08
CA ILE A 18 -31.48 -30.57 2.65
C ILE A 18 -31.08 -29.21 2.05
N SER A 19 -30.04 -29.27 1.23
CA SER A 19 -29.76 -28.37 0.11
C SER A 19 -29.30 -26.94 0.43
N PHE A 20 -27.99 -26.71 0.34
CA PHE A 20 -27.49 -26.08 -0.87
C PHE A 20 -26.00 -26.42 -1.06
N SER A 21 -25.73 -27.22 -2.08
CA SER A 21 -24.41 -27.26 -2.70
C SER A 21 -23.99 -25.86 -3.11
N LEU A 22 -22.66 -25.65 -3.11
CA LEU A 22 -21.95 -24.57 -3.79
C LEU A 22 -22.19 -23.16 -3.23
N ILE A 23 -21.35 -22.74 -2.29
CA ILE A 23 -20.58 -21.50 -2.44
C ILE A 23 -19.14 -21.80 -1.99
N LYS A 24 -18.31 -22.19 -2.96
CA LYS A 24 -16.88 -21.84 -2.97
C LYS A 24 -16.80 -20.58 -3.83
N ASP A 25 -16.72 -19.43 -3.18
CA ASP A 25 -15.86 -18.30 -3.58
C ASP A 25 -16.10 -17.20 -2.56
N GLN A 26 -15.23 -17.12 -1.55
CA GLN A 26 -14.98 -15.83 -0.95
C GLN A 26 -13.91 -15.19 -1.83
N THR A 27 -14.37 -14.38 -2.77
CA THR A 27 -13.54 -13.34 -3.36
C THR A 27 -13.03 -12.47 -2.22
N GLU A 28 -11.71 -12.41 -2.09
CA GLU A 28 -11.04 -11.41 -1.28
C GLU A 28 -11.52 -10.03 -1.77
N VAL A 29 -12.22 -9.31 -0.90
CA VAL A 29 -12.56 -7.91 -1.18
C VAL A 29 -11.29 -7.08 -1.07
N SER A 30 -10.75 -6.68 -2.23
CA SER A 30 -9.77 -5.61 -2.36
C SER A 30 -10.23 -4.37 -1.56
N PRO A 31 -9.29 -3.57 -1.00
CA PRO A 31 -9.66 -2.40 -0.23
C PRO A 31 -10.56 -1.46 -1.03
N VAL A 32 -11.69 -1.09 -0.43
CA VAL A 32 -12.67 -0.15 -0.98
C VAL A 32 -11.99 1.21 -1.13
N ILE A 33 -11.77 1.63 -2.38
CA ILE A 33 -11.39 3.01 -2.70
C ILE A 33 -12.58 3.89 -2.30
N GLN A 34 -12.41 4.71 -1.27
CA GLN A 34 -13.43 5.66 -0.85
C GLN A 34 -13.37 6.86 -1.79
N THR A 35 -14.15 6.81 -2.87
CA THR A 35 -14.29 7.94 -3.81
C THR A 35 -15.53 8.75 -3.46
N ASP A 36 -15.35 10.05 -3.24
CA ASP A 36 -16.43 11.02 -3.42
C ASP A 36 -16.71 11.10 -4.93
N ILE A 37 -17.62 10.26 -5.39
CA ILE A 37 -17.97 10.14 -6.81
C ILE A 37 -18.88 11.30 -7.21
N SER A 38 -18.36 12.20 -8.06
CA SER A 38 -19.20 13.15 -8.77
C SER A 38 -20.18 12.39 -9.68
N PRO A 39 -21.48 12.71 -9.72
CA PRO A 39 -22.43 11.98 -10.54
C PRO A 39 -22.15 12.25 -12.03
N GLY A 40 -21.52 11.31 -12.73
CA GLY A 40 -21.39 11.37 -14.19
C GLY A 40 -20.20 10.65 -14.83
N THR A 41 -19.20 10.19 -14.07
CA THR A 41 -18.05 9.49 -14.68
C THR A 41 -18.37 8.02 -14.94
N ASP A 42 -18.10 7.55 -16.17
CA ASP A 42 -18.20 6.13 -16.50
C ASP A 42 -17.16 5.36 -15.69
N ILE A 43 -17.64 4.38 -14.92
CA ILE A 43 -16.84 3.55 -14.02
C ILE A 43 -15.75 2.77 -14.77
N ASP A 44 -15.96 2.50 -16.06
CA ASP A 44 -14.99 1.80 -16.90
C ASP A 44 -13.82 2.72 -17.34
N GLU A 45 -14.06 4.02 -17.48
CA GLU A 45 -13.04 4.99 -17.90
C GLU A 45 -12.04 5.28 -16.78
N ARG A 46 -12.52 5.56 -15.56
CA ARG A 46 -11.63 5.77 -14.39
C ARG A 46 -10.85 4.52 -14.03
N ALA A 47 -11.45 3.34 -14.17
CA ALA A 47 -10.75 2.09 -13.91
C ALA A 47 -9.57 1.90 -14.88
N SER A 48 -9.75 2.23 -16.16
CA SER A 48 -8.67 2.18 -17.15
C SER A 48 -7.57 3.22 -16.85
N GLU A 49 -7.94 4.40 -16.39
CA GLU A 49 -7.01 5.48 -16.05
C GLU A 49 -6.11 5.10 -14.86
N ILE A 50 -6.71 4.60 -13.77
CA ILE A 50 -6.01 4.08 -12.59
C ILE A 50 -5.02 2.97 -12.98
N VAL A 51 -5.42 2.07 -13.88
CA VAL A 51 -4.55 1.01 -14.39
C VAL A 51 -3.35 1.60 -15.15
N GLY A 52 -3.57 2.67 -15.93
CA GLY A 52 -2.52 3.41 -16.61
C GLY A 52 -1.52 4.04 -15.64
N TYR A 53 -2.00 4.76 -14.64
CA TYR A 53 -1.19 5.43 -13.62
C TYR A 53 -0.31 4.44 -12.84
N VAL A 54 -0.91 3.36 -12.33
CA VAL A 54 -0.19 2.33 -11.60
C VAL A 54 0.80 1.58 -12.50
N SER A 55 0.45 1.35 -13.77
CA SER A 55 1.36 0.73 -14.74
C SER A 55 2.58 1.61 -14.99
N ASN A 56 2.40 2.93 -15.10
CA ASN A 56 3.51 3.87 -15.26
C ASN A 56 4.41 3.85 -14.04
N ALA A 57 3.85 3.97 -12.82
CA ALA A 57 4.62 3.95 -11.57
C ALA A 57 5.50 2.70 -11.40
N LYS A 58 5.09 1.55 -11.95
CA LYS A 58 5.88 0.31 -11.95
C LYS A 58 7.09 0.33 -12.90
N ASN A 59 7.22 1.34 -13.76
CA ASN A 59 8.22 1.43 -14.81
C ASN A 59 9.01 2.74 -14.78
N LEU A 60 9.18 3.34 -13.60
CA LEU A 60 9.95 4.58 -13.40
C LEU A 60 11.28 4.35 -12.70
N ALA A 61 12.16 5.34 -12.82
CA ALA A 61 13.33 5.48 -11.97
C ALA A 61 12.98 6.26 -10.70
N TYR A 62 13.38 5.71 -9.54
CA TYR A 62 13.23 6.35 -8.24
C TYR A 62 14.61 6.53 -7.59
N THR A 63 14.76 7.54 -6.73
CA THR A 63 16.01 7.75 -5.97
C THR A 63 15.88 7.15 -4.58
N ILE A 64 16.51 6.00 -4.34
CA ILE A 64 16.46 5.28 -3.06
C ILE A 64 17.83 5.39 -2.40
N GLU A 65 17.89 5.95 -1.19
CA GLU A 65 19.14 6.16 -0.45
C GLU A 65 20.23 6.90 -1.27
N GLY A 66 19.81 7.85 -2.11
CA GLY A 66 20.70 8.62 -2.99
C GLY A 66 21.14 7.89 -4.25
N GLN A 67 20.68 6.65 -4.49
CA GLN A 67 20.93 5.91 -5.72
C GLN A 67 19.69 5.88 -6.59
N GLN A 68 19.83 6.31 -7.85
CA GLN A 68 18.76 6.20 -8.83
C GLN A 68 18.63 4.74 -9.31
N LEU A 69 17.42 4.20 -9.27
CA LEU A 69 17.11 2.82 -9.63
C LEU A 69 15.88 2.76 -10.53
N GLN A 70 16.04 2.19 -11.72
CA GLN A 70 14.95 1.97 -12.67
C GLN A 70 14.19 0.68 -12.33
N LEU A 71 12.90 0.79 -12.02
CA LEU A 71 12.00 -0.36 -11.96
C LEU A 71 11.57 -0.78 -13.36
N GLN A 72 11.44 -2.07 -13.58
CA GLN A 72 10.86 -2.67 -14.77
C GLN A 72 9.74 -3.61 -14.32
N ASN A 73 8.50 -3.27 -14.65
CA ASN A 73 7.30 -3.98 -14.19
C ASN A 73 7.28 -4.18 -12.66
N GLY A 74 7.70 -3.15 -11.91
CA GLY A 74 7.70 -3.12 -10.47
C GLY A 74 8.86 -3.90 -9.84
N TYR A 75 9.90 -4.23 -10.59
CA TYR A 75 11.04 -5.00 -10.12
C TYR A 75 12.37 -4.38 -10.56
N ALA A 76 13.35 -4.39 -9.67
CA ALA A 76 14.74 -4.16 -10.00
C ALA A 76 15.65 -5.01 -9.10
N GLU A 77 16.79 -5.44 -9.64
CA GLU A 77 17.82 -6.14 -8.88
C GLU A 77 19.21 -5.64 -9.22
N SER A 78 20.09 -5.60 -8.23
CA SER A 78 21.51 -5.29 -8.40
C SER A 78 22.35 -6.09 -7.40
N ALA A 79 23.62 -6.33 -7.69
CA ALA A 79 24.52 -6.97 -6.72
C ALA A 79 24.96 -5.95 -5.65
N VAL A 80 25.08 -6.37 -4.38
CA VAL A 80 25.56 -5.48 -3.29
C VAL A 80 27.01 -5.03 -3.47
N ALA A 81 27.79 -5.76 -4.29
CA ALA A 81 29.17 -5.46 -4.65
C ALA A 81 29.50 -6.16 -5.98
N PRO A 82 30.57 -5.75 -6.69
CA PRO A 82 31.08 -6.50 -7.84
C PRO A 82 31.28 -7.98 -7.48
N ASP A 83 30.77 -8.86 -8.33
CA ASP A 83 30.82 -10.33 -8.17
C ASP A 83 30.10 -10.93 -6.94
N SER A 84 29.29 -10.14 -6.22
CA SER A 84 28.51 -10.65 -5.08
C SER A 84 27.34 -11.53 -5.55
N ALA A 85 27.18 -12.69 -4.90
CA ALA A 85 25.98 -13.51 -5.04
C ALA A 85 24.76 -12.92 -4.31
N ILE A 86 25.00 -11.97 -3.40
CA ILE A 86 23.95 -11.27 -2.65
C ILE A 86 23.43 -10.12 -3.52
N LYS A 87 22.10 -10.06 -3.65
CA LYS A 87 21.41 -9.04 -4.43
C LYS A 87 20.65 -8.07 -3.53
N ILE A 88 20.61 -6.82 -3.95
CA ILE A 88 19.60 -5.85 -3.57
C ILE A 88 18.40 -6.08 -4.47
N ILE A 89 17.26 -6.43 -3.89
CA ILE A 89 16.00 -6.59 -4.62
C ILE A 89 15.10 -5.42 -4.24
N THR A 90 14.65 -4.67 -5.24
CA THR A 90 13.68 -3.59 -5.04
C THR A 90 12.38 -3.94 -5.74
N ARG A 91 11.25 -3.77 -5.05
CA ARG A 91 9.94 -4.12 -5.56
C ARG A 91 8.94 -3.00 -5.33
N TYR A 92 8.08 -2.79 -6.31
CA TYR A 92 6.83 -2.09 -6.10
C TYR A 92 5.97 -2.85 -5.09
N PHE A 93 5.56 -2.19 -4.01
CA PHE A 93 4.68 -2.78 -2.99
C PHE A 93 3.21 -2.45 -3.26
N GLY A 94 2.93 -1.19 -3.64
CA GLY A 94 1.57 -0.67 -3.82
C GLY A 94 1.20 0.27 -2.67
N ASN A 95 -0.03 0.16 -2.17
CA ASN A 95 -0.61 1.07 -1.16
C ASN A 95 -0.76 2.48 -1.72
N GLU A 96 -1.31 2.52 -2.92
CA GLU A 96 -1.39 3.68 -3.78
C GLU A 96 -2.42 4.69 -3.28
N LEU A 97 -2.06 5.96 -3.36
CA LEU A 97 -2.99 7.08 -3.30
C LEU A 97 -2.84 7.87 -4.60
N LEU A 98 -3.93 7.98 -5.34
CA LEU A 98 -4.02 8.87 -6.49
C LEU A 98 -4.54 10.22 -6.00
N THR A 99 -3.76 11.27 -6.23
CA THR A 99 -4.08 12.64 -5.83
C THR A 99 -3.11 13.59 -6.52
N ASP A 100 -3.50 14.85 -6.64
CA ASP A 100 -2.63 15.95 -7.01
C ASP A 100 -1.60 16.21 -5.87
N LEU A 101 -0.32 15.90 -6.10
CA LEU A 101 0.75 16.02 -5.10
C LEU A 101 1.47 17.36 -5.17
N ASP A 102 1.55 17.99 -6.35
CA ASP A 102 2.30 19.23 -6.54
C ASP A 102 1.44 20.49 -6.78
N GLY A 103 0.12 20.32 -6.87
CA GLY A 103 -0.86 21.39 -7.01
C GLY A 103 -1.05 21.86 -8.46
N ASP A 104 -0.61 21.11 -9.46
CA ASP A 104 -0.78 21.46 -10.86
C ASP A 104 -2.15 21.03 -11.46
N GLY A 105 -2.88 20.20 -10.73
CA GLY A 105 -4.22 19.72 -11.06
C GLY A 105 -4.29 18.40 -11.82
N ASP A 106 -3.14 17.79 -12.15
CA ASP A 106 -3.08 16.43 -12.68
C ASP A 106 -2.99 15.39 -11.53
N ASP A 107 -3.50 14.18 -11.76
CA ASP A 107 -3.42 13.10 -10.78
C ASP A 107 -2.02 12.46 -10.77
N ASP A 108 -1.37 12.52 -9.62
CA ASP A 108 -0.11 11.82 -9.34
C ASP A 108 -0.37 10.52 -8.57
N VAL A 109 0.69 9.75 -8.33
CA VAL A 109 0.63 8.52 -7.52
C VAL A 109 1.62 8.57 -6.38
N ALA A 110 1.14 8.58 -5.14
CA ALA A 110 1.93 8.23 -3.96
C ALA A 110 1.86 6.72 -3.72
N LEU A 111 2.99 6.07 -3.45
CA LEU A 111 3.09 4.62 -3.32
C LEU A 111 4.21 4.18 -2.36
N ILE A 112 4.25 2.87 -2.08
CA ILE A 112 5.31 2.26 -1.29
C ILE A 112 6.17 1.35 -2.19
N ILE A 113 7.49 1.41 -1.97
CA ILE A 113 8.50 0.53 -2.54
C ILE A 113 9.16 -0.25 -1.40
N THR A 114 9.48 -1.52 -1.64
CA THR A 114 10.29 -2.33 -0.71
C THR A 114 11.68 -2.60 -1.24
N GLN A 115 12.63 -2.74 -0.33
CA GLN A 115 14.00 -3.16 -0.65
C GLN A 115 14.50 -4.24 0.31
N GLU A 116 15.14 -5.26 -0.25
CA GLU A 116 15.85 -6.31 0.48
C GLU A 116 17.34 -6.20 0.12
N SER A 117 18.20 -5.79 1.06
CA SER A 117 19.63 -5.53 0.80
C SER A 117 20.57 -6.71 1.13
N GLY A 118 20.06 -7.94 1.01
CA GLY A 118 20.86 -9.16 1.20
C GLY A 118 20.90 -9.76 2.61
N GLY A 119 20.18 -9.16 3.56
CA GLY A 119 19.90 -9.72 4.88
C GLY A 119 18.52 -10.39 4.95
N THR A 120 17.94 -10.45 6.15
CA THR A 120 16.56 -10.89 6.40
C THR A 120 15.56 -9.73 6.54
N GLY A 121 16.04 -8.49 6.39
CA GLY A 121 15.22 -7.29 6.47
C GLY A 121 14.53 -6.98 5.15
N THR A 122 13.35 -6.40 5.26
CA THR A 122 12.63 -5.77 4.16
C THR A 122 12.36 -4.34 4.59
N PHE A 123 12.96 -3.39 3.90
CA PHE A 123 12.85 -1.96 4.16
C PHE A 123 11.74 -1.38 3.29
N TYR A 124 10.98 -0.45 3.86
CA TYR A 124 9.83 0.17 3.21
C TYR A 124 10.11 1.65 2.99
N TYR A 125 9.78 2.15 1.81
CA TYR A 125 10.00 3.53 1.41
C TYR A 125 8.74 4.12 0.78
N ALA A 126 8.41 5.36 1.12
CA ALA A 126 7.39 6.16 0.44
C ALA A 126 8.00 6.82 -0.80
N ALA A 127 7.35 6.70 -1.95
CA ALA A 127 7.76 7.30 -3.21
C ALA A 127 6.55 7.95 -3.90
N ALA A 128 6.82 8.84 -4.84
CA ALA A 128 5.82 9.44 -5.72
C ALA A 128 6.18 9.22 -7.19
N ALA A 129 5.18 9.06 -8.02
CA ALA A 129 5.25 9.19 -9.46
C ALA A 129 4.46 10.44 -9.84
N LEU A 130 5.16 11.51 -10.22
CA LEU A 130 4.55 12.78 -10.62
C LEU A 130 4.25 12.76 -12.11
N GLN A 131 3.05 13.16 -12.48
CA GLN A 131 2.66 13.39 -13.85
C GLN A 131 3.30 14.69 -14.34
N THR A 132 3.92 14.63 -15.51
CA THR A 132 4.46 15.83 -16.17
C THR A 132 4.01 15.85 -17.63
N PRO A 133 4.12 16.98 -18.35
CA PRO A 133 3.81 17.03 -19.77
C PRO A 133 4.57 15.99 -20.62
N GLU A 134 5.75 15.57 -20.17
CA GLU A 134 6.60 14.57 -20.81
C GLU A 134 6.31 13.12 -20.36
N GLY A 135 5.41 12.94 -19.38
CA GLY A 135 5.05 11.66 -18.77
C GLY A 135 5.45 11.59 -17.29
N TYR A 136 5.30 10.40 -16.70
CA TYR A 136 5.57 10.22 -15.27
C TYR A 136 7.06 10.28 -14.92
N VAL A 137 7.39 10.90 -13.78
CA VAL A 137 8.75 10.96 -13.22
C VAL A 137 8.72 10.51 -11.75
N GLY A 138 9.59 9.57 -11.38
CA GLY A 138 9.69 9.09 -10.00
C GLY A 138 10.49 10.04 -9.10
N SER A 139 10.05 10.17 -7.84
CA SER A 139 10.68 10.99 -6.80
C SER A 139 11.84 10.28 -6.09
N ASP A 140 12.38 10.93 -5.06
CA ASP A 140 13.11 10.22 -4.01
C ASP A 140 12.20 9.31 -3.17
N ALA A 141 12.81 8.37 -2.49
CA ALA A 141 12.13 7.41 -1.65
C ALA A 141 12.44 7.68 -0.17
N TYR A 142 11.45 8.14 0.58
CA TYR A 142 11.57 8.43 2.00
C TYR A 142 11.48 7.14 2.83
N TYR A 143 12.46 6.90 3.70
CA TYR A 143 12.50 5.68 4.52
C TYR A 143 11.40 5.66 5.60
N LEU A 144 10.54 4.64 5.54
CA LEU A 144 9.45 4.44 6.51
C LEU A 144 9.85 3.51 7.67
N GLY A 145 10.60 2.43 7.37
CA GLY A 145 11.03 1.48 8.42
C GLY A 145 11.46 0.10 7.92
N ASP A 146 11.92 -0.76 8.85
CA ASP A 146 12.29 -2.17 8.64
C ASP A 146 11.16 -3.10 9.12
N ARG A 147 10.63 -3.92 8.20
CA ARG A 147 9.57 -4.92 8.45
C ARG A 147 8.40 -4.32 9.23
N ILE A 148 7.95 -3.16 8.80
CA ILE A 148 6.70 -2.52 9.25
C ILE A 148 5.51 -3.25 8.63
N ALA A 149 4.30 -2.95 9.13
CA ALA A 149 3.05 -3.38 8.49
C ALA A 149 2.36 -2.15 7.87
N PRO A 150 2.47 -1.93 6.55
CA PRO A 150 1.78 -0.84 5.88
C PRO A 150 0.27 -0.86 6.12
N GLN A 151 -0.30 0.33 6.27
CA GLN A 151 -1.73 0.61 6.37
C GLN A 151 -2.09 1.62 5.27
N PRO A 152 -3.39 1.87 4.98
CA PRO A 152 -3.77 2.72 3.86
C PRO A 152 -3.04 4.07 3.84
N THR A 153 -2.45 4.41 2.70
CA THR A 153 -1.97 5.77 2.41
C THR A 153 -3.18 6.66 2.16
N THR A 154 -3.22 7.84 2.79
CA THR A 154 -4.37 8.75 2.69
C THR A 154 -3.93 10.19 2.45
N ALA A 155 -4.78 11.00 1.83
CA ALA A 155 -4.59 12.45 1.86
C ALA A 155 -4.69 12.97 3.30
N SER A 156 -4.07 14.11 3.58
CA SER A 156 -4.14 14.75 4.88
C SER A 156 -5.59 15.10 5.23
N PRO A 157 -6.04 14.81 6.46
CA PRO A 157 -7.35 15.26 6.93
C PRO A 157 -7.40 16.79 7.16
N ASN A 158 -6.25 17.46 7.14
CA ASN A 158 -6.16 18.90 7.27
C ASN A 158 -6.39 19.57 5.92
N SER A 159 -7.56 20.21 5.74
CA SER A 159 -7.91 20.91 4.50
C SER A 159 -7.01 22.11 4.18
N ALA A 160 -6.20 22.59 5.12
CA ALA A 160 -5.19 23.62 4.86
C ALA A 160 -3.91 23.06 4.22
N GLN A 161 -3.79 21.74 4.10
CA GLN A 161 -2.63 21.01 3.56
C GLN A 161 -3.08 19.95 2.54
N PRO A 162 -3.71 20.35 1.41
CA PRO A 162 -4.31 19.38 0.48
C PRO A 162 -3.29 18.50 -0.24
N GLN A 163 -2.04 18.95 -0.40
CA GLN A 163 -0.94 18.20 -1.04
C GLN A 163 -0.21 17.23 -0.08
N VAL A 164 -0.58 17.21 1.21
CA VAL A 164 0.10 16.36 2.19
C VAL A 164 -0.47 14.95 2.14
N VAL A 165 0.43 13.97 1.98
CA VAL A 165 0.14 12.54 2.02
C VAL A 165 0.53 11.95 3.36
N VAL A 166 -0.33 11.10 3.90
CA VAL A 166 -0.12 10.39 5.16
C VAL A 166 0.15 8.91 4.89
N PHE A 167 1.39 8.49 5.09
CA PHE A 167 1.78 7.10 5.05
C PHE A 167 1.57 6.47 6.42
N ASN A 168 0.50 5.68 6.55
CA ASN A 168 0.15 4.98 7.79
C ASN A 168 0.80 3.59 7.82
N PHE A 169 1.29 3.18 8.98
CA PHE A 169 1.82 1.84 9.18
C PHE A 169 1.86 1.48 10.66
N ALA A 170 1.96 0.18 10.97
CA ALA A 170 2.33 -0.27 12.30
C ALA A 170 3.82 -0.61 12.36
N ASP A 171 4.44 -0.25 13.48
CA ASP A 171 5.80 -0.62 13.87
C ASP A 171 5.78 -1.43 15.17
N ARG A 172 6.91 -1.99 15.57
CA ARG A 172 7.08 -2.70 16.84
C ARG A 172 7.19 -1.73 18.01
N ALA A 173 6.79 -2.18 19.19
CA ALA A 173 7.05 -1.42 20.40
C ALA A 173 8.57 -1.41 20.71
N PRO A 174 9.08 -0.36 21.39
CA PRO A 174 10.50 -0.30 21.74
C PRO A 174 10.97 -1.54 22.50
N GLY A 175 12.01 -2.20 21.98
CA GLY A 175 12.61 -3.38 22.59
C GLY A 175 11.95 -4.72 22.22
N GLU A 176 10.88 -4.73 21.43
CA GLU A 176 10.34 -5.98 20.90
C GLU A 176 11.29 -6.62 19.88
N PRO A 177 11.42 -7.96 19.87
CA PRO A 177 12.25 -8.64 18.88
C PRO A 177 11.63 -8.55 17.48
N MET A 178 12.46 -8.67 16.45
CA MET A 178 12.02 -8.61 15.05
C MET A 178 11.07 -9.75 14.64
N THR A 179 10.97 -10.80 15.46
CA THR A 179 9.99 -11.89 15.32
C THR A 179 8.58 -11.51 15.80
N THR A 180 8.45 -10.44 16.58
CA THR A 180 7.14 -9.93 17.02
C THR A 180 6.50 -9.17 15.85
N PRO A 181 5.22 -9.41 15.55
CA PRO A 181 4.49 -8.61 14.56
C PRO A 181 4.39 -7.13 14.98
N PRO A 182 4.55 -6.18 14.04
CA PRO A 182 4.28 -4.77 14.31
C PRO A 182 2.86 -4.53 14.85
N SER A 183 2.71 -3.63 15.81
CA SER A 183 1.43 -3.39 16.51
C SER A 183 1.19 -1.93 16.93
N ILE A 184 2.20 -1.08 16.90
CA ILE A 184 2.12 0.34 17.26
C ILE A 184 1.90 1.17 16.01
N GLY A 185 0.70 1.75 15.86
CA GLY A 185 0.38 2.64 14.76
C GLY A 185 1.27 3.88 14.73
N LYS A 186 1.76 4.22 13.54
CA LYS A 186 2.57 5.39 13.21
C LYS A 186 2.09 5.97 11.88
N SER A 187 2.37 7.25 11.70
CA SER A 187 2.09 7.97 10.46
C SER A 187 3.26 8.90 10.16
N VAL A 188 3.58 9.05 8.88
CA VAL A 188 4.49 10.10 8.39
C VAL A 188 3.70 10.96 7.42
N TYR A 189 3.77 12.27 7.62
CA TYR A 189 3.13 13.28 6.79
C TYR A 189 4.20 13.84 5.85
N LEU A 190 4.00 13.65 4.55
CA LEU A 190 4.94 14.03 3.51
C LEU A 190 4.27 14.96 2.49
N GLU A 191 4.99 16.00 2.09
CA GLU A 191 4.63 16.88 0.98
C GLU A 191 5.76 16.81 -0.06
N ILE A 192 5.42 16.73 -1.34
CA ILE A 192 6.45 16.75 -2.39
C ILE A 192 6.95 18.17 -2.57
N ASN A 193 8.26 18.35 -2.72
CA ASN A 193 8.82 19.59 -3.24
C ASN A 193 8.90 19.48 -4.78
N PRO A 194 8.08 20.20 -5.56
CA PRO A 194 8.07 20.04 -7.01
C PRO A 194 9.32 20.57 -7.71
N GLN A 195 10.10 21.44 -7.07
CA GLN A 195 11.34 21.93 -7.67
C GLN A 195 12.47 20.89 -7.60
N THR A 196 12.45 20.04 -6.58
CA THR A 196 13.49 19.01 -6.37
C THR A 196 12.99 17.58 -6.61
N ASN A 197 11.68 17.39 -6.75
CA ASN A 197 11.01 16.08 -6.78
C ASN A 197 11.40 15.20 -5.59
N THR A 198 11.39 15.80 -4.39
CA THR A 198 11.75 15.12 -3.15
C THR A 198 10.70 15.30 -2.07
N TRP A 199 10.49 14.28 -1.25
CA TRP A 199 9.63 14.37 -0.07
C TRP A 199 10.21 15.30 1.00
N VAL A 200 9.33 16.08 1.62
CA VAL A 200 9.60 16.88 2.81
C VAL A 200 8.65 16.42 3.91
N VAL A 201 9.20 16.18 5.11
CA VAL A 201 8.38 15.88 6.28
C VAL A 201 7.71 17.16 6.76
N VAL A 202 6.40 17.11 6.97
CA VAL A 202 5.60 18.21 7.50
C VAL A 202 5.01 17.84 8.86
N GLU A 203 4.83 18.83 9.73
CA GLU A 203 4.24 18.68 11.07
C GLU A 203 2.72 18.94 11.08
#